data_AF-A0A952EU08-F1
#
_entry.id   AF-A0A952EU08-F1
#
_cell.length_a   1.000
_cell.length_b   1.000
_cell.length_c   1.000
_cell.angle_alpha   90.00
_cell.angle_beta   90.00
_cell.angle_gamma   90.00
#
_symmetry.space_group_name_H-M   'P 1'
#
loop_
_entity.id
_entity.type
_entity.pdbx_description
1 polymer ?
#
loop_
_entity_poly.entity_id
_entity_poly.type
_entity_poly.pdbx_seq_one_letter_code
_entity_poly.pdbx_strand_id
1 'polypeptide(L)'
;MASEIRVPTLGESVSEATIGKWFKKPGDVVKADEPVLELETDKVSLEVNAPAAGTLAEIVAKEGDTVGVGALLGTITAGGASAAPAAPASAPAKAASVVAPAPSAASAVDHGPAVSRLAAESGVNPSSVAASGKDGRVTKGDMLAAIATGAAPAAATPVNVRAPSIADDASREERVRMTKLRQTIARRLKDAQNTAAMLTTFNEVDMTEVMALRNRYKDTFEKKHGVKLGFMSFFVKACTQALKELPAVNAEIDGTDLVYKNYYHVGIA
;
A
#
# COMPACT_ATOMS: atom_id res chain seq x y z
N MET A 1 11.47 -18.97 -35.47
CA MET A 1 12.43 -18.68 -34.39
C MET A 1 11.66 -18.13 -33.19
N ALA A 2 12.04 -18.51 -31.97
CA ALA A 2 11.40 -17.99 -30.76
C ALA A 2 12.14 -16.73 -30.31
N SER A 3 11.44 -15.60 -30.22
CA SER A 3 11.95 -14.34 -29.69
C SER A 3 11.58 -14.23 -28.22
N GLU A 4 12.57 -14.04 -27.36
CA GLU A 4 12.37 -13.90 -25.91
C GLU A 4 11.95 -12.47 -25.56
N ILE A 5 10.87 -12.33 -24.78
CA ILE A 5 10.50 -11.07 -24.13
C ILE A 5 11.20 -11.04 -22.78
N ARG A 6 12.12 -10.10 -22.59
CA ARG A 6 12.85 -9.93 -21.32
C ARG A 6 12.48 -8.61 -20.66
N VAL A 7 12.62 -8.56 -19.34
CA VAL A 7 12.49 -7.31 -18.57
C VAL A 7 13.55 -6.32 -19.06
N PRO A 8 13.15 -5.15 -19.60
CA PRO A 8 14.10 -4.12 -20.07
C PRO A 8 14.86 -3.51 -18.89
N THR A 9 15.86 -2.67 -19.17
CA THR A 9 16.54 -1.92 -18.11
C THR A 9 15.57 -0.93 -17.48
N LEU A 10 15.34 -1.07 -16.17
CA LEU A 10 14.37 -0.27 -15.43
C LEU A 10 15.05 0.98 -14.81
N GLY A 11 15.75 1.77 -15.62
CA GLY A 11 16.55 2.91 -15.12
C GLY A 11 17.69 2.51 -14.17
N GLU A 12 18.55 3.45 -13.80
CA GLU A 12 19.79 3.15 -13.05
C GLU A 12 19.56 2.67 -11.60
N SER A 13 18.34 2.80 -11.05
CA SER A 13 18.06 2.53 -9.63
C SER A 13 16.95 1.49 -9.37
N VAL A 14 16.48 0.74 -10.37
CA VAL A 14 15.44 -0.29 -10.17
C VAL A 14 15.95 -1.66 -10.63
N SER A 15 16.11 -2.57 -9.66
CA SER A 15 16.63 -3.93 -9.88
C SER A 15 15.54 -4.98 -10.13
N GLU A 16 14.29 -4.65 -9.80
CA GLU A 16 13.14 -5.57 -9.90
C GLU A 16 11.86 -4.82 -10.30
N ALA A 17 11.01 -5.48 -11.09
CA ALA A 17 9.67 -5.02 -11.43
C ALA A 17 8.64 -6.11 -11.14
N THR A 18 7.38 -5.71 -11.05
CA THR A 18 6.26 -6.64 -10.93
C THR A 18 5.40 -6.55 -12.16
N ILE A 19 4.89 -7.68 -12.62
CA ILE A 19 3.96 -7.69 -13.74
C ILE A 19 2.62 -7.14 -13.24
N GLY A 20 2.26 -5.94 -13.71
CA GLY A 20 1.00 -5.28 -13.37
C GLY A 20 -0.16 -5.91 -14.12
N LYS A 21 -0.09 -5.89 -15.45
CA LYS A 21 -1.15 -6.43 -16.31
C LYS A 21 -0.59 -6.92 -17.64
N TRP A 22 -1.05 -8.07 -18.10
CA TRP A 22 -0.79 -8.52 -19.47
C TRP A 22 -1.86 -7.94 -20.41
N PHE A 23 -1.44 -7.29 -21.48
CA PHE A 23 -2.35 -6.80 -22.53
C PHE A 23 -2.68 -7.90 -23.56
N LYS A 24 -1.89 -8.97 -23.59
CA LYS A 24 -1.97 -10.07 -24.56
C LYS A 24 -1.97 -11.40 -23.85
N LYS A 25 -2.81 -12.33 -24.32
CA LYS A 25 -2.91 -13.69 -23.80
C LYS A 25 -2.03 -14.64 -24.61
N PRO A 26 -1.63 -15.80 -24.05
CA PRO A 26 -0.97 -16.84 -24.82
C PRO A 26 -1.85 -17.21 -26.03
N GLY A 27 -1.28 -17.17 -27.23
CA GLY A 27 -1.95 -17.37 -28.51
C GLY A 27 -2.31 -16.09 -29.27
N ASP A 28 -2.24 -14.91 -28.64
CA ASP A 28 -2.54 -13.65 -29.30
C ASP A 28 -1.41 -13.24 -30.26
N VAL A 29 -1.80 -12.68 -31.40
CA VAL A 29 -0.88 -12.08 -32.37
C VAL A 29 -0.41 -10.73 -31.84
N VAL A 30 0.91 -10.56 -31.77
CA VAL A 30 1.60 -9.32 -31.40
C VAL A 30 2.41 -8.82 -32.59
N LYS A 31 2.35 -7.51 -32.84
CA LYS A 31 3.25 -6.86 -33.81
C LYS A 31 4.55 -6.47 -33.11
N ALA A 32 5.63 -6.35 -33.88
CA ALA A 32 6.86 -5.75 -33.37
C ALA A 32 6.54 -4.33 -32.87
N ASP A 33 7.16 -3.95 -31.74
CA ASP A 33 6.96 -2.67 -31.04
C ASP A 33 5.56 -2.43 -30.44
N GLU A 34 4.69 -3.45 -30.36
CA GLU A 34 3.40 -3.36 -29.67
C GLU A 34 3.53 -3.62 -28.17
N PRO A 35 2.87 -2.85 -27.27
CA PRO A 35 2.93 -3.09 -25.83
C PRO A 35 2.26 -4.42 -25.47
N VAL A 36 3.01 -5.32 -24.83
CA VAL A 36 2.57 -6.69 -24.50
C VAL A 36 2.13 -6.81 -23.06
N LEU A 37 2.81 -6.10 -22.16
CA LEU A 37 2.53 -6.11 -20.72
C LEU A 37 2.99 -4.80 -20.06
N GLU A 38 2.37 -4.48 -18.93
CA GLU A 38 2.73 -3.38 -18.05
C GLU A 38 3.53 -3.91 -16.87
N LEU A 39 4.72 -3.35 -16.65
CA LEU A 39 5.54 -3.56 -15.46
C LEU A 39 5.30 -2.42 -14.48
N GLU A 40 4.95 -2.77 -13.25
CA GLU A 40 4.83 -1.84 -12.14
C GLU A 40 6.11 -1.86 -11.30
N THR A 41 6.65 -0.67 -11.04
CA THR A 41 7.72 -0.46 -10.06
C THR A 41 7.21 0.42 -8.92
N ASP A 42 8.00 0.62 -7.86
CA ASP A 42 7.60 1.46 -6.71
C ASP A 42 7.33 2.93 -7.07
N LYS A 43 7.83 3.39 -8.23
CA LYS A 43 7.78 4.81 -8.60
C LYS A 43 7.03 5.09 -9.89
N VAL A 44 7.07 4.18 -10.86
CA VAL A 44 6.52 4.40 -12.21
C VAL A 44 6.04 3.06 -12.80
N SER A 45 4.98 3.08 -13.59
CA SER A 45 4.60 1.96 -14.47
C SER A 45 5.27 2.12 -15.84
N LEU A 46 5.85 1.05 -16.37
CA LEU A 46 6.48 1.02 -17.69
C LEU A 46 5.84 -0.06 -18.56
N GLU A 47 5.58 0.28 -19.82
CA GLU A 47 5.10 -0.68 -20.82
C GLU A 47 6.28 -1.41 -21.48
N VAL A 48 6.19 -2.73 -21.61
CA VAL A 48 7.18 -3.55 -22.32
C VAL A 48 6.65 -3.90 -23.69
N ASN A 49 7.38 -3.46 -24.72
CA ASN A 49 7.05 -3.68 -26.12
C ASN A 49 7.56 -5.04 -26.63
N ALA A 50 6.87 -5.60 -27.63
CA ALA A 50 7.24 -6.85 -28.26
C ALA A 50 8.53 -6.69 -29.10
N PRO A 51 9.58 -7.49 -28.86
CA PRO A 51 10.83 -7.42 -29.63
C PRO A 51 10.69 -7.95 -31.07
N ALA A 52 9.61 -8.68 -31.39
CA ALA A 52 9.34 -9.20 -32.73
C ALA A 52 7.84 -9.40 -32.96
N ALA A 53 7.43 -9.39 -34.23
CA ALA A 53 6.07 -9.77 -34.62
C ALA A 53 5.90 -11.30 -34.60
N GLY A 54 4.83 -11.79 -33.98
CA GLY A 54 4.55 -13.22 -33.89
C GLY A 54 3.36 -13.54 -32.99
N THR A 55 3.23 -14.78 -32.55
CA THR A 55 2.22 -15.21 -31.56
C THR A 55 2.88 -15.39 -30.20
N LEU A 56 2.24 -14.89 -29.13
CA LEU A 56 2.71 -15.10 -27.76
C LEU A 56 2.57 -16.59 -27.41
N ALA A 57 3.67 -17.33 -27.32
CA ALA A 57 3.63 -18.79 -27.16
C ALA A 57 3.39 -19.19 -25.70
N GLU A 58 4.21 -18.67 -24.78
CA GLU A 58 4.15 -19.05 -23.36
C GLU A 58 4.47 -17.84 -22.47
N ILE A 59 3.67 -17.66 -21.42
CA ILE A 59 3.90 -16.68 -20.35
C ILE A 59 4.56 -17.43 -19.19
N VAL A 60 5.81 -17.08 -18.89
CA VAL A 60 6.59 -17.72 -17.82
C VAL A 60 6.32 -17.04 -16.47
N ALA A 61 6.06 -15.74 -16.48
CA ALA A 61 5.79 -14.95 -15.28
C ALA A 61 4.36 -14.37 -15.31
N LYS A 62 3.57 -14.69 -14.28
CA LYS A 62 2.13 -14.37 -14.22
C LYS A 62 1.91 -12.94 -13.71
N GLU A 63 0.68 -12.44 -13.91
CA GLU A 63 0.26 -11.17 -13.30
C GLU A 63 0.46 -11.20 -11.78
N GLY A 64 1.18 -10.21 -11.25
CA GLY A 64 1.56 -10.11 -9.84
C GLY A 64 2.91 -10.72 -9.47
N ASP A 65 3.58 -11.45 -10.38
CA ASP A 65 4.91 -12.01 -10.12
C ASP A 65 6.00 -10.93 -10.16
N THR A 66 7.02 -11.10 -9.32
CA THR A 66 8.18 -10.20 -9.22
C THR A 66 9.33 -10.76 -10.04
N VAL A 67 9.87 -9.95 -10.94
CA VAL A 67 10.86 -10.33 -11.95
C VAL A 67 12.03 -9.36 -11.93
N GLY A 68 13.25 -9.91 -11.98
CA GLY A 68 14.49 -9.12 -12.04
C GLY A 68 14.77 -8.57 -13.44
N VAL A 69 15.63 -7.56 -13.54
CA VAL A 69 16.11 -7.03 -14.84
C VAL A 69 16.72 -8.17 -15.67
N GLY A 70 16.31 -8.27 -16.94
CA GLY A 70 16.75 -9.33 -17.86
C GLY A 70 16.08 -10.69 -17.70
N ALA A 71 15.14 -10.84 -16.76
CA ALA A 71 14.36 -12.07 -16.58
C ALA A 71 13.43 -12.32 -17.78
N LEU A 72 13.23 -13.61 -18.10
CA LEU A 72 12.35 -14.05 -19.18
C LEU A 72 10.89 -13.89 -18.75
N LEU A 73 10.14 -13.07 -19.48
CA LEU A 73 8.71 -12.83 -19.26
C LEU A 73 7.85 -13.80 -20.07
N GLY A 74 8.27 -14.09 -21.29
CA GLY A 74 7.60 -15.02 -22.20
C GLY A 74 8.34 -15.16 -23.52
N THR A 75 7.82 -16.01 -24.40
CA THR A 75 8.40 -16.25 -25.73
C THR A 75 7.39 -15.96 -26.84
N ILE A 76 7.86 -15.40 -27.95
CA ILE A 76 7.07 -15.11 -29.15
C ILE A 76 7.55 -16.05 -30.25
N THR A 77 6.66 -16.79 -30.90
CA THR A 77 6.99 -17.61 -32.07
C THR A 77 6.76 -16.81 -33.35
N ALA A 78 7.83 -16.64 -34.15
CA ALA A 78 7.75 -15.98 -35.45
C ALA A 78 7.28 -16.96 -36.54
N GLY A 79 6.04 -16.77 -37.00
CA GLY A 79 5.49 -17.33 -38.24
C GLY A 79 4.47 -18.46 -38.06
N GLY A 80 3.30 -18.28 -38.69
CA GLY A 80 2.43 -19.38 -39.11
C GLY A 80 1.11 -19.50 -38.35
N ALA A 81 0.03 -19.18 -39.06
CA ALA A 81 -1.35 -19.33 -38.63
C ALA A 81 -1.77 -20.78 -38.35
N SER A 82 -2.77 -20.91 -37.48
CA SER A 82 -3.71 -22.02 -37.30
C SER A 82 -3.20 -23.28 -36.58
N ALA A 83 -3.76 -23.53 -35.39
CA ALA A 83 -4.70 -24.64 -35.17
C ALA A 83 -5.30 -24.57 -33.75
N ALA A 84 -6.61 -24.35 -33.66
CA ALA A 84 -7.42 -25.01 -32.63
C ALA A 84 -7.39 -26.52 -32.93
N PRO A 85 -7.41 -27.45 -31.94
CA PRO A 85 -8.65 -27.69 -31.19
C PRO A 85 -8.53 -28.25 -29.74
N ALA A 86 -9.67 -28.15 -29.06
CA ALA A 86 -10.32 -29.13 -28.17
C ALA A 86 -9.70 -29.56 -26.82
N ALA A 87 -10.60 -29.49 -25.82
CA ALA A 87 -10.54 -30.16 -24.52
C ALA A 87 -10.34 -31.69 -24.64
N PRO A 88 -9.90 -32.32 -23.53
CA PRO A 88 -10.84 -33.17 -22.84
C PRO A 88 -10.82 -33.05 -21.30
N ALA A 89 -11.97 -33.39 -20.74
CA ALA A 89 -12.20 -33.67 -19.33
C ALA A 89 -11.65 -35.05 -18.94
N SER A 90 -11.17 -35.20 -17.69
CA SER A 90 -11.59 -36.28 -16.77
C SER A 90 -10.80 -36.21 -15.45
N ALA A 91 -11.54 -36.15 -14.34
CA ALA A 91 -11.09 -36.62 -13.03
C ALA A 91 -10.88 -38.16 -13.07
N PRO A 92 -10.19 -38.77 -12.09
CA PRO A 92 -10.90 -39.17 -10.88
C PRO A 92 -10.11 -39.11 -9.55
N ALA A 93 -10.89 -39.29 -8.49
CA ALA A 93 -10.64 -39.17 -7.07
C ALA A 93 -9.67 -40.17 -6.39
N LYS A 94 -9.13 -39.72 -5.25
CA LYS A 94 -9.04 -40.41 -3.93
C LYS A 94 -8.45 -39.42 -2.92
N ALA A 95 -8.60 -39.48 -1.60
CA ALA A 95 -9.59 -39.94 -0.63
C ALA A 95 -9.01 -39.59 0.75
N ALA A 96 -9.88 -39.34 1.73
CA ALA A 96 -9.65 -39.37 3.19
C ALA A 96 -8.74 -38.30 3.83
N SER A 97 -9.31 -37.45 4.70
CA SER A 97 -9.40 -37.75 6.14
C SER A 97 -10.24 -36.70 6.86
N VAL A 98 -11.16 -37.19 7.68
CA VAL A 98 -12.07 -36.47 8.57
C VAL A 98 -11.39 -36.34 9.92
N VAL A 99 -11.30 -35.14 10.47
CA VAL A 99 -11.14 -34.92 11.92
C VAL A 99 -12.04 -33.77 12.33
N ALA A 100 -13.03 -34.11 13.15
CA ALA A 100 -13.91 -33.18 13.84
C ALA A 100 -13.15 -32.48 14.98
N PRO A 101 -13.45 -31.21 15.30
CA PRO A 101 -13.22 -30.68 16.64
C PRO A 101 -14.50 -30.76 17.46
N ALA A 102 -14.36 -31.35 18.65
CA ALA A 102 -15.33 -31.30 19.74
C ALA A 102 -15.51 -29.86 20.26
N PRO A 103 -16.67 -29.53 20.85
CA PRO A 103 -16.97 -28.18 21.32
C PRO A 103 -16.30 -27.92 22.68
N SER A 104 -15.59 -26.81 22.81
CA SER A 104 -15.28 -26.23 24.13
C SER A 104 -16.17 -25.00 24.33
N ALA A 105 -17.33 -25.24 24.95
CA ALA A 105 -18.10 -24.20 25.59
C ALA A 105 -17.44 -23.93 26.95
N ALA A 106 -16.63 -22.87 27.03
CA ALA A 106 -16.25 -22.28 28.31
C ALA A 106 -17.18 -21.08 28.56
N SER A 107 -18.15 -21.30 29.44
CA SER A 107 -19.06 -20.31 29.98
C SER A 107 -18.27 -19.14 30.57
N ALA A 108 -18.34 -17.96 29.96
CA ALA A 108 -17.81 -16.74 30.54
C ALA A 108 -18.67 -16.38 31.76
N VAL A 109 -18.14 -16.61 32.97
CA VAL A 109 -18.78 -16.19 34.21
C VAL A 109 -18.71 -14.66 34.26
N ASP A 110 -19.87 -14.00 34.28
CA ASP A 110 -19.95 -12.55 34.42
C ASP A 110 -19.55 -12.13 35.85
N HIS A 111 -18.38 -11.51 35.99
CA HIS A 111 -17.82 -11.05 37.26
C HIS A 111 -18.30 -9.64 37.67
N GLY A 112 -19.20 -9.03 36.89
CA GLY A 112 -19.80 -7.73 37.18
C GLY A 112 -18.93 -6.53 36.77
N PRO A 113 -19.55 -5.35 36.59
CA PRO A 113 -18.95 -4.20 35.90
C PRO A 113 -17.72 -3.58 36.59
N ALA A 114 -17.62 -3.72 37.92
CA ALA A 114 -16.46 -3.21 38.67
C ALA A 114 -15.18 -4.03 38.43
N VAL A 115 -15.33 -5.35 38.25
CA VAL A 115 -14.21 -6.26 37.96
C VAL A 115 -13.79 -6.12 36.50
N SER A 116 -14.75 -6.01 35.57
CA SER A 116 -14.46 -5.73 34.16
C SER A 116 -13.70 -4.42 33.97
N ARG A 117 -14.05 -3.36 34.72
CA ARG A 117 -13.34 -2.08 34.67
C ARG A 117 -11.90 -2.20 35.20
N LEU A 118 -11.71 -2.82 36.36
CA LEU A 118 -10.38 -3.04 36.93
C LEU A 118 -9.50 -3.95 36.07
N ALA A 119 -10.08 -4.94 35.40
CA ALA A 119 -9.36 -5.82 34.48
C ALA A 119 -8.89 -5.07 33.23
N ALA A 120 -9.73 -4.18 32.68
CA ALA A 120 -9.37 -3.35 31.54
C ALA A 120 -8.27 -2.33 31.88
N GLU A 121 -8.31 -1.74 33.08
CA GLU A 121 -7.33 -0.74 33.52
C GLU A 121 -5.98 -1.35 33.91
N SER A 122 -5.98 -2.54 34.52
CA SER A 122 -4.75 -3.19 35.02
C SER A 122 -4.15 -4.22 34.07
N GLY A 123 -4.89 -4.66 33.05
CA GLY A 123 -4.49 -5.76 32.16
C GLY A 123 -4.48 -7.14 32.83
N VAL A 124 -4.97 -7.26 34.07
CA VAL A 124 -5.07 -8.54 34.79
C VAL A 124 -6.34 -9.26 34.40
N ASN A 125 -6.21 -10.52 33.97
CA ASN A 125 -7.35 -11.34 33.60
C ASN A 125 -8.10 -11.81 34.86
N PRO A 126 -9.40 -11.51 35.03
CA PRO A 126 -10.19 -11.98 36.16
C PRO A 126 -10.14 -13.49 36.35
N SER A 127 -10.09 -14.27 35.26
CA SER A 127 -10.03 -15.73 35.32
C SER A 127 -8.72 -16.27 35.91
N SER A 128 -7.69 -15.44 36.06
CA SER A 128 -6.42 -15.79 36.72
C SER A 128 -6.37 -15.40 38.20
N VAL A 129 -7.40 -14.72 38.70
CA VAL A 129 -7.51 -14.24 40.08
C VAL A 129 -8.33 -15.23 40.90
N ALA A 130 -7.83 -15.57 42.09
CA ALA A 130 -8.57 -16.43 43.02
C ALA A 130 -9.89 -15.75 43.44
N ALA A 131 -11.01 -16.38 43.10
CA ALA A 131 -12.34 -15.83 43.32
C ALA A 131 -12.85 -16.08 44.75
N SER A 132 -13.10 -15.00 45.51
CA SER A 132 -13.68 -15.06 46.87
C SER A 132 -15.20 -14.88 46.90
N GLY A 133 -15.83 -14.52 45.78
CA GLY A 133 -17.25 -14.16 45.74
C GLY A 133 -18.20 -15.36 45.70
N LYS A 134 -19.46 -15.11 46.08
CA LYS A 134 -20.55 -16.10 45.99
C LYS A 134 -20.68 -16.62 44.55
N ASP A 135 -20.81 -17.94 44.41
CA ASP A 135 -20.82 -18.68 43.15
C ASP A 135 -19.47 -18.70 42.38
N GLY A 136 -18.34 -18.48 43.07
CA GLY A 136 -17.01 -18.54 42.45
C GLY A 136 -16.68 -17.32 41.60
N ARG A 137 -17.31 -16.16 41.86
CA ARG A 137 -17.05 -14.92 41.14
C ARG A 137 -15.89 -14.16 41.76
N VAL A 138 -15.05 -13.58 40.91
CA VAL A 138 -14.01 -12.63 41.34
C VAL A 138 -14.70 -11.37 41.84
N THR A 139 -14.31 -10.86 43.00
CA THR A 139 -14.82 -9.60 43.55
C THR A 139 -13.86 -8.45 43.28
N LYS A 140 -14.34 -7.22 43.50
CA LYS A 140 -13.50 -6.02 43.42
C LYS A 140 -12.27 -6.11 44.36
N GLY A 141 -12.44 -6.72 45.54
CA GLY A 141 -11.36 -6.90 46.52
C GLY A 141 -10.27 -7.84 46.00
N ASP A 142 -10.67 -8.94 45.36
CA ASP A 142 -9.75 -9.94 44.81
C ASP A 142 -8.90 -9.37 43.65
N MET A 143 -9.53 -8.58 42.78
CA MET A 143 -8.82 -7.88 41.70
C MET A 143 -7.79 -6.89 42.24
N LEU A 144 -8.15 -6.09 43.25
CA LEU A 144 -7.23 -5.13 43.84
C LEU A 144 -6.06 -5.84 44.54
N ALA A 145 -6.32 -6.97 45.20
CA ALA A 145 -5.27 -7.78 45.80
C ALA A 145 -4.33 -8.39 44.74
N ALA A 146 -4.87 -8.90 43.63
CA ALA A 146 -4.07 -9.45 42.54
C ALA A 146 -3.21 -8.40 41.80
N ILE A 147 -3.74 -7.17 41.67
CA ILE A 147 -2.99 -6.03 41.13
C ILE A 147 -1.86 -5.63 42.11
N ALA A 148 -2.13 -5.62 43.41
CA ALA A 148 -1.14 -5.26 44.44
C ALA A 148 -0.02 -6.29 44.59
N THR A 149 -0.27 -7.57 44.29
CA THR A 149 0.74 -8.63 44.34
C THR A 149 1.55 -8.79 43.05
N GLY A 150 1.32 -7.93 42.05
CA GLY A 150 2.13 -7.88 40.83
C GLY A 150 1.83 -9.02 39.85
N ALA A 151 0.56 -9.45 39.74
CA ALA A 151 0.16 -10.40 38.71
C ALA A 151 0.55 -9.86 37.32
N ALA A 152 1.29 -10.67 36.55
CA ALA A 152 1.78 -10.27 35.24
C ALA A 152 0.62 -9.88 34.31
N PRO A 153 0.70 -8.74 33.59
CA PRO A 153 -0.34 -8.35 32.66
C PRO A 153 -0.56 -9.45 31.62
N ALA A 154 -1.82 -9.71 31.30
CA ALA A 154 -2.19 -10.68 30.28
C ALA A 154 -1.47 -10.32 28.98
N ALA A 155 -0.84 -11.33 28.35
CA ALA A 155 -0.21 -11.17 27.04
C ALA A 155 -1.21 -10.49 26.09
N ALA A 156 -0.80 -9.36 25.51
CA ALA A 156 -1.65 -8.55 24.63
C ALA A 156 -2.28 -9.45 23.56
N THR A 157 -3.60 -9.52 23.54
CA THR A 157 -4.33 -10.18 22.46
C THR A 157 -3.95 -9.50 21.15
N PRO A 158 -3.57 -10.25 20.10
CA PRO A 158 -3.24 -9.66 18.82
C PRO A 158 -4.43 -8.83 18.34
N VAL A 159 -4.15 -7.60 17.89
CA VAL A 159 -5.14 -6.68 17.33
C VAL A 159 -5.94 -7.44 16.29
N ASN A 160 -7.22 -7.64 16.55
CA ASN A 160 -8.09 -8.47 15.73
C ASN A 160 -8.27 -7.75 14.38
N VAL A 161 -7.49 -8.15 13.37
CA VAL A 161 -7.68 -7.72 11.99
C VAL A 161 -9.12 -8.09 11.63
N ARG A 162 -9.91 -7.09 11.22
CA ARG A 162 -11.33 -7.27 10.89
C ARG A 162 -11.51 -8.53 10.07
N ALA A 163 -12.34 -9.45 10.57
CA ALA A 163 -12.64 -10.70 9.88
C ALA A 163 -13.10 -10.40 8.45
N PRO A 164 -12.75 -11.26 7.47
CA PRO A 164 -13.26 -11.14 6.12
C PRO A 164 -14.79 -11.05 6.15
N SER A 165 -15.36 -10.32 5.18
CA SER A 165 -16.79 -10.16 5.02
C SER A 165 -17.49 -11.52 5.03
N ILE A 166 -18.68 -11.51 5.63
CA ILE A 166 -19.50 -12.70 5.85
C ILE A 166 -19.89 -13.26 4.47
N ALA A 167 -20.00 -14.59 4.32
CA ALA A 167 -20.18 -15.24 3.02
C ALA A 167 -21.37 -14.71 2.19
N ASP A 168 -22.42 -14.22 2.83
CA ASP A 168 -23.58 -13.61 2.17
C ASP A 168 -23.25 -12.27 1.47
N ASP A 169 -22.29 -11.50 1.98
CA ASP A 169 -21.88 -10.22 1.39
C ASP A 169 -20.93 -10.39 0.20
N ALA A 170 -20.42 -11.59 -0.07
CA ALA A 170 -19.51 -11.85 -1.19
C ALA A 170 -20.13 -11.55 -2.56
N SER A 171 -21.46 -11.68 -2.70
CA SER A 171 -22.19 -11.31 -3.93
C SER A 171 -22.38 -9.80 -4.10
N ARG A 172 -22.15 -9.03 -3.03
CA ARG A 172 -22.31 -7.57 -2.97
C ARG A 172 -20.96 -6.84 -2.99
N GLU A 173 -19.85 -7.57 -2.97
CA GLU A 173 -18.50 -7.04 -2.87
C GLU A 173 -17.65 -7.44 -4.08
N GLU A 174 -17.03 -6.46 -4.73
CA GLU A 174 -15.98 -6.70 -5.71
C GLU A 174 -14.60 -6.46 -5.08
N ARG A 175 -13.79 -7.51 -5.04
CA ARG A 175 -12.44 -7.46 -4.47
C ARG A 175 -11.42 -7.27 -5.58
N VAL A 176 -11.03 -6.01 -5.80
CA VAL A 176 -9.94 -5.66 -6.71
C VAL A 176 -8.63 -5.58 -5.94
N ARG A 177 -7.62 -6.34 -6.37
CA ARG A 177 -6.26 -6.24 -5.81
C ARG A 177 -5.67 -4.87 -6.15
N MET A 178 -5.18 -4.15 -5.15
CA MET A 178 -4.46 -2.88 -5.39
C MET A 178 -3.15 -3.14 -6.14
N THR A 179 -2.81 -2.25 -7.07
CA THR A 179 -1.49 -2.18 -7.72
C THR A 179 -0.39 -1.98 -6.68
N LYS A 180 0.85 -2.40 -6.97
CA LYS A 180 1.95 -2.27 -5.98
C LYS A 180 2.23 -0.80 -5.66
N LEU A 181 2.22 0.07 -6.67
CA LEU A 181 2.35 1.52 -6.49
C LEU A 181 1.28 2.06 -5.52
N ARG A 182 0.02 1.65 -5.70
CA ARG A 182 -1.07 2.11 -4.83
C ARG A 182 -0.95 1.56 -3.41
N GLN A 183 -0.46 0.34 -3.24
CA GLN A 183 -0.16 -0.23 -1.92
C GLN A 183 0.95 0.56 -1.21
N THR A 184 2.03 0.92 -1.91
CA THR A 184 3.10 1.74 -1.31
C THR A 184 2.57 3.12 -0.93
N ILE A 185 1.83 3.79 -1.83
CA ILE A 185 1.24 5.11 -1.55
C ILE A 185 0.34 5.02 -0.30
N ALA A 186 -0.54 4.02 -0.23
CA ALA A 186 -1.42 3.84 0.92
C ALA A 186 -0.64 3.63 2.23
N ARG A 187 0.42 2.82 2.19
CA ARG A 187 1.29 2.61 3.35
C ARG A 187 1.97 3.91 3.79
N ARG A 188 2.62 4.63 2.87
CA ARG A 188 3.31 5.90 3.16
C ARG A 188 2.36 6.98 3.68
N LEU A 189 1.16 7.07 3.12
CA LEU A 189 0.13 8.00 3.61
C LEU A 189 -0.31 7.66 5.03
N LYS A 190 -0.48 6.37 5.34
CA LYS A 190 -0.88 5.94 6.68
C LYS A 190 0.24 6.12 7.70
N ASP A 191 1.47 5.83 7.32
CA ASP A 191 2.64 6.05 8.17
C ASP A 191 2.80 7.54 8.50
N ALA A 192 2.68 8.43 7.51
CA ALA A 192 2.73 9.87 7.72
C ALA A 192 1.65 10.37 8.71
N GLN A 193 0.42 9.85 8.62
CA GLN A 193 -0.65 10.20 9.57
C GLN A 193 -0.37 9.70 11.00
N ASN A 194 0.28 8.55 11.14
CA ASN A 194 0.56 7.97 12.45
C ASN A 194 1.79 8.62 13.11
N THR A 195 2.77 9.07 12.31
CA THR A 195 4.01 9.67 12.80
C THR A 195 3.87 11.18 13.05
N ALA A 196 3.15 11.91 12.19
CA ALA A 196 3.05 13.36 12.28
C ALA A 196 1.69 13.81 12.83
N ALA A 197 1.70 14.66 13.86
CA ALA A 197 0.50 15.38 14.29
C ALA A 197 0.17 16.45 13.24
N MET A 198 -0.83 16.19 12.41
CA MET A 198 -1.25 17.12 11.36
C MET A 198 -2.24 18.15 11.92
N LEU A 199 -1.87 19.44 11.89
CA LEU A 199 -2.78 20.54 12.12
C LEU A 199 -3.06 21.25 10.79
N THR A 200 -4.34 21.45 10.48
CA THR A 200 -4.75 22.20 9.27
C THR A 200 -5.13 23.62 9.65
N THR A 201 -4.57 24.60 8.95
CA THR A 201 -4.95 26.01 9.05
C THR A 201 -5.44 26.50 7.70
N PHE A 202 -6.41 27.43 7.71
CA PHE A 202 -6.96 28.03 6.50
C PHE A 202 -6.70 29.53 6.55
N ASN A 203 -6.05 30.05 5.52
CA ASN A 203 -5.74 31.46 5.38
C ASN A 203 -6.22 31.94 4.00
N GLU A 204 -6.78 33.14 3.95
CA GLU A 204 -7.12 33.83 2.71
C GLU A 204 -5.98 34.76 2.30
N VAL A 205 -5.68 34.82 1.01
CA VAL A 205 -4.59 35.64 0.46
C VAL A 205 -5.13 36.46 -0.70
N ASP A 206 -4.95 37.77 -0.65
CA ASP A 206 -5.26 38.67 -1.76
C ASP A 206 -4.25 38.48 -2.90
N MET A 207 -4.77 38.19 -4.10
CA MET A 207 -3.99 37.90 -5.30
C MET A 207 -3.91 39.08 -6.28
N THR A 208 -4.54 40.22 -5.97
CA THR A 208 -4.69 41.37 -6.89
C THR A 208 -3.36 41.81 -7.50
N GLU A 209 -2.35 42.04 -6.67
CA GLU A 209 -1.03 42.52 -7.13
C GLU A 209 -0.26 41.46 -7.93
N VAL A 210 -0.35 40.18 -7.54
CA VAL A 210 0.29 39.08 -8.28
C VAL A 210 -0.33 38.94 -9.68
N MET A 211 -1.64 39.09 -9.77
CA MET A 211 -2.36 39.07 -11.05
C MET A 211 -1.98 40.26 -11.93
N ALA A 212 -1.90 41.47 -11.36
CA ALA A 212 -1.47 42.67 -12.08
C ALA A 212 -0.03 42.51 -12.61
N LEU A 213 0.88 42.03 -11.77
CA LEU A 213 2.27 41.79 -12.13
C LEU A 213 2.40 40.76 -13.25
N ARG A 214 1.68 39.64 -13.14
CA ARG A 214 1.65 38.61 -14.18
C ARG A 214 1.13 39.19 -15.50
N ASN A 215 0.04 39.95 -15.47
CA ASN A 215 -0.52 40.56 -16.69
C ASN A 215 0.44 41.53 -17.36
N ARG A 216 1.23 42.27 -16.59
CA ARG A 216 2.24 43.19 -17.12
C ARG A 216 3.38 42.47 -17.84
N TYR A 217 3.80 41.30 -17.36
CA TYR A 217 5.04 40.65 -17.82
C TYR A 217 4.84 39.35 -18.61
N LYS A 218 3.63 38.75 -18.63
CA LYS A 218 3.38 37.44 -19.24
C LYS A 218 3.86 37.33 -20.69
N ASP A 219 3.59 38.32 -21.52
CA ASP A 219 3.90 38.25 -22.95
C ASP A 219 5.41 38.41 -23.20
N THR A 220 6.06 39.28 -22.42
CA THR A 220 7.52 39.47 -22.49
C THR A 220 8.25 38.22 -21.98
N PHE A 221 7.73 37.62 -20.91
CA PHE A 221 8.28 36.40 -20.33
C PHE A 221 8.17 35.21 -21.31
N GLU A 222 6.99 35.02 -21.91
CA GLU A 222 6.75 33.95 -22.89
C GLU A 222 7.63 34.12 -24.13
N LYS A 223 7.78 35.35 -24.65
CA LYS A 223 8.70 35.62 -25.77
C LYS A 223 10.16 35.30 -25.44
N LYS A 224 10.61 35.58 -24.21
CA LYS A 224 12.00 35.39 -23.80
C LYS A 224 12.34 33.94 -23.46
N HIS A 225 11.41 33.23 -22.82
CA HIS A 225 11.67 31.92 -22.24
C HIS A 225 10.93 30.77 -22.93
N GLY A 226 10.03 31.05 -23.88
CA GLY A 226 9.25 30.03 -24.60
C GLY A 226 8.20 29.32 -23.73
N VAL A 227 7.98 29.80 -22.50
CA VAL A 227 7.04 29.21 -21.54
C VAL A 227 6.21 30.29 -20.87
N LYS A 228 4.96 29.95 -20.53
CA LYS A 228 4.03 30.89 -19.90
C LYS A 228 4.39 31.17 -18.45
N LEU A 229 4.24 32.42 -18.03
CA LEU A 229 4.37 32.81 -16.64
C LEU A 229 3.18 32.31 -15.82
N GLY A 230 3.37 31.26 -15.04
CA GLY A 230 2.37 30.65 -14.16
C GLY A 230 2.41 31.19 -12.73
N PHE A 231 1.29 31.09 -12.01
CA PHE A 231 1.19 31.55 -10.62
C PHE A 231 2.08 30.76 -9.65
N MET A 232 2.29 29.46 -9.92
CA MET A 232 3.15 28.59 -9.11
C MET A 232 4.57 29.15 -8.93
N SER A 233 5.10 29.88 -9.91
CA SER A 233 6.43 30.50 -9.80
C SER A 233 6.50 31.54 -8.67
N PHE A 234 5.44 32.34 -8.51
CA PHE A 234 5.34 33.32 -7.42
C PHE A 234 5.20 32.63 -6.07
N PHE A 235 4.37 31.58 -5.98
CA PHE A 235 4.18 30.81 -4.75
C PHE A 235 5.46 30.11 -4.31
N VAL A 236 6.18 29.44 -5.22
CA VAL A 236 7.47 28.81 -4.91
C VAL A 236 8.48 29.85 -4.44
N LYS A 237 8.51 31.03 -5.06
CA LYS A 237 9.40 32.13 -4.64
C LYS A 237 9.03 32.68 -3.26
N ALA A 238 7.74 32.84 -2.97
CA ALA A 238 7.26 33.28 -1.66
C ALA A 238 7.55 32.25 -0.57
N CYS A 239 7.26 30.96 -0.81
CA CYS A 239 7.57 29.88 0.12
C CYS A 239 9.09 29.81 0.39
N THR A 240 9.93 29.87 -0.64
CA THR A 240 11.40 29.85 -0.44
C THR A 240 11.92 31.06 0.34
N GLN A 241 11.28 32.23 0.23
CA GLN A 241 11.59 33.38 1.08
C GLN A 241 11.18 33.11 2.54
N ALA A 242 9.95 32.62 2.76
CA ALA A 242 9.47 32.30 4.11
C ALA A 242 10.33 31.22 4.80
N LEU A 243 10.78 30.20 4.07
CA LEU A 243 11.66 29.14 4.59
C LEU A 243 13.07 29.66 4.95
N LYS A 244 13.52 30.78 4.39
CA LYS A 244 14.77 31.45 4.81
C LYS A 244 14.59 32.21 6.11
N GLU A 245 13.44 32.85 6.29
CA GLU A 245 13.12 33.63 7.49
C GLU A 245 12.77 32.72 8.68
N LEU A 246 12.17 31.55 8.41
CA LEU A 246 11.81 30.54 9.40
C LEU A 246 12.46 29.18 9.08
N PRO A 247 13.77 29.00 9.33
CA PRO A 247 14.50 27.78 8.99
C PRO A 247 13.94 26.50 9.65
N ALA A 248 13.29 26.63 10.81
CA ALA A 248 12.68 25.52 11.53
C ALA A 248 11.57 24.82 10.71
N VAL A 249 10.91 25.53 9.80
CA VAL A 249 9.86 24.95 8.93
C VAL A 249 10.48 24.04 7.87
N ASN A 250 11.73 24.28 7.47
CA ASN A 250 12.47 23.44 6.51
C ASN A 250 13.35 22.38 7.21
N ALA A 251 13.27 22.26 8.54
CA ALA A 251 14.07 21.33 9.31
C ALA A 251 13.47 19.92 9.32
N GLU A 252 14.30 18.93 9.62
CA GLU A 252 13.90 17.54 9.79
C GLU A 252 14.33 17.04 11.17
N ILE A 253 13.50 16.23 11.80
CA ILE A 253 13.86 15.52 13.03
C ILE A 253 14.49 14.20 12.62
N ASP A 254 15.77 14.01 12.94
CA ASP A 254 16.52 12.77 12.71
C ASP A 254 16.89 12.15 14.06
N GLY A 255 16.06 11.20 14.51
CA GLY A 255 16.21 10.59 15.84
C GLY A 255 16.09 11.61 16.96
N THR A 256 17.21 11.94 17.60
CA THR A 256 17.30 12.94 18.68
C THR A 256 17.73 14.32 18.19
N ASP A 257 18.19 14.42 16.94
CA ASP A 257 18.76 15.64 16.38
C ASP A 257 17.74 16.39 15.52
N LEU A 258 17.86 17.71 15.51
CA LEU A 258 17.10 18.59 14.61
C LEU A 258 18.04 19.12 13.52
N VAL A 259 17.81 18.69 12.28
CA VAL A 259 18.65 19.02 11.13
C VAL A 259 18.04 20.19 10.36
N TYR A 260 18.69 21.35 10.42
CA TYR A 260 18.33 22.52 9.62
C TYR A 260 18.92 22.43 8.22
N LYS A 261 18.07 22.51 7.18
CA LYS A 261 18.49 22.42 5.78
C LYS A 261 18.69 23.81 5.18
N ASN A 262 19.89 24.05 4.64
CA ASN A 262 20.26 25.29 3.92
C ASN A 262 20.00 25.21 2.40
N TYR A 263 19.21 24.22 1.97
CA TYR A 263 18.75 24.03 0.60
C TYR A 263 17.24 23.82 0.61
N TYR A 264 16.59 24.16 -0.51
CA TYR A 264 15.13 24.15 -0.63
C TYR A 264 14.71 23.30 -1.82
N HIS A 265 14.24 22.08 -1.53
CA HIS A 265 13.60 21.22 -2.52
C HIS A 265 12.09 21.33 -2.36
N VAL A 266 11.41 21.72 -3.43
CA VAL A 266 9.96 21.93 -3.43
C VAL A 266 9.31 20.88 -4.32
N GLY A 267 8.59 19.94 -3.71
CA GLY A 267 7.72 19.02 -4.43
C GLY A 267 6.48 19.76 -4.93
N ILE A 268 6.15 19.59 -6.20
CA ILE A 268 4.91 20.08 -6.79
C ILE A 268 4.04 18.86 -7.05
N ALA A 269 2.90 18.79 -6.36
CA ALA A 269 1.91 17.73 -6.49
C ALA A 269 0.94 18.00 -7.65
#